data_AF-A0A3B9W0E4-F1
#
_entry.id   AF-A0A3B9W0E4-F1
#
_cell.length_a   1.000
_cell.length_b   1.000
_cell.length_c   1.000
_cell.angle_alpha   90.00
_cell.angle_beta   90.00
_cell.angle_gamma   90.00
#
_symmetry.space_group_name_H-M   'P 1'
#
loop_
_entity.id
_entity.type
_entity.pdbx_description
1 polymer ?
#
loop_
_entity_poly.entity_id
_entity_poly.type
_entity_poly.pdbx_seq_one_letter_code
_entity_poly.pdbx_strand_id
1 'polypeptide(L)' 'MPLTFPPLDELLANAHVVSLPMRVKFRGIMERETLLLRGPAGWAEFCPFPEYADAEASRWLAAT' A
#
# COMPACT_ATOMS: atom_id res chain seq x y z
N MET A 1 -18.44 11.91 -12.07
CA MET A 1 -17.27 12.78 -12.35
C MET A 1 -16.16 11.88 -12.89
N PRO A 2 -15.43 12.29 -13.93
CA PRO A 2 -14.25 11.51 -14.34
C PRO A 2 -13.27 11.43 -13.17
N LEU A 3 -12.68 10.25 -12.97
CA LEU A 3 -11.62 10.07 -11.99
C LEU A 3 -10.39 10.81 -12.50
N THR A 4 -10.00 11.88 -11.81
CA THR A 4 -8.72 12.55 -12.03
C THR A 4 -7.72 11.93 -11.07
N PHE A 5 -6.70 11.28 -11.61
CA PHE A 5 -5.60 10.74 -10.81
C PHE A 5 -4.44 11.74 -10.76
N PRO A 6 -3.69 11.80 -9.65
CA PRO A 6 -2.44 12.55 -9.59
C PRO A 6 -1.44 12.01 -10.62
N PRO A 7 -0.51 12.85 -11.09
CA PRO A 7 0.56 12.40 -11.97
C PRO A 7 1.50 11.44 -11.22
N LEU A 8 2.18 10.57 -11.97
CA LEU A 8 2.97 9.47 -11.40
C LEU A 8 4.14 9.96 -10.54
N ASP A 9 4.78 11.05 -10.92
CA ASP A 9 5.88 11.67 -10.17
C ASP A 9 5.43 12.17 -8.79
N GLU A 10 4.24 12.76 -8.70
CA GLU A 10 3.63 13.15 -7.43
C GLU A 10 3.33 11.94 -6.55
N LEU A 11 2.79 10.85 -7.13
CA LEU A 11 2.55 9.60 -6.40
C LEU A 11 3.84 9.02 -5.84
N LEU A 12 4.88 8.93 -6.66
CA LEU A 12 6.18 8.38 -6.26
C LEU A 12 6.86 9.25 -5.20
N ALA A 13 6.72 10.57 -5.27
CA ALA A 13 7.28 11.49 -4.28
C ALA A 13 6.63 11.34 -2.89
N ASN A 14 5.40 10.85 -2.82
CA ASN A 14 4.63 10.67 -1.59
C ASN A 14 4.51 9.19 -1.16
N ALA A 15 5.18 8.29 -1.87
CA ALA A 15 5.18 6.85 -1.63
C ALA A 15 6.38 6.45 -0.77
N HIS A 16 6.10 5.82 0.37
CA HIS A 16 7.12 5.31 1.27
C HIS A 16 6.93 3.81 1.52
N VAL A 17 7.82 2.99 0.94
CA VAL A 17 7.83 1.55 1.20
C VAL A 17 8.58 1.29 2.50
N VAL A 18 7.96 0.53 3.40
CA VAL A 18 8.55 0.12 4.67
C VAL A 18 8.42 -1.38 4.86
N SER A 19 9.40 -1.99 5.54
CA SER A 19 9.33 -3.38 6.00
C SER A 19 9.51 -3.42 7.52
N LEU A 20 8.62 -4.11 8.21
CA LEU A 20 8.67 -4.28 9.66
C LEU A 20 8.85 -5.76 10.03
N PRO A 21 9.84 -6.11 10.87
CA PRO A 21 10.01 -7.48 11.33
C PRO A 21 8.89 -7.90 12.29
N MET A 22 8.33 -9.09 12.08
CA MET A 22 7.36 -9.71 12.96
C MET A 22 8.06 -10.50 14.08
N ARG A 23 7.50 -10.46 15.30
CA ARG A 23 8.03 -11.24 16.44
C ARG A 23 7.80 -12.74 16.31
N VAL A 24 6.77 -13.13 15.54
CA VAL A 24 6.36 -14.51 15.30
C VAL A 24 5.93 -14.65 13.84
N LYS A 25 6.04 -15.86 13.30
CA LYS A 25 5.60 -16.15 11.94
C LYS A 25 4.08 -16.04 11.85
N PHE A 26 3.58 -15.22 10.94
CA PHE A 26 2.14 -15.03 10.72
C PHE A 26 1.84 -15.14 9.23
N ARG A 27 0.86 -15.96 8.85
CA ARG A 27 0.50 -16.21 7.43
C ARG A 27 1.69 -16.47 6.51
N GLY A 28 2.68 -17.22 7.00
CA GLY A 28 3.86 -17.58 6.21
C GLY A 28 4.98 -16.54 6.17
N ILE A 29 4.76 -15.31 6.66
CA ILE A 29 5.74 -14.22 6.62
C ILE A 29 6.37 -13.93 7.99
N MET A 30 7.60 -13.40 7.95
CA MET A 30 8.34 -12.85 9.11
C MET A 30 8.57 -11.34 8.98
N GLU A 31 8.25 -10.77 7.84
CA GLU A 31 8.38 -9.35 7.55
C GLU A 31 7.07 -8.85 6.95
N ARG A 32 6.60 -7.72 7.46
CA ARG A 32 5.44 -7.04 6.90
C ARG A 32 5.90 -5.87 6.05
N GLU A 33 5.86 -6.07 4.74
CA GLU A 33 6.03 -4.98 3.77
C GLU A 33 4.71 -4.26 3.54
N THR A 34 4.78 -2.93 3.47
CA THR A 34 3.65 -2.06 3.16
C THR A 34 4.11 -0.76 2.49
N LEU A 35 3.23 -0.19 1.67
CA LEU A 35 3.38 1.16 1.14
C LEU A 35 2.56 2.14 1.99
N LEU A 36 3.22 3.16 2.53
CA LEU A 36 2.57 4.33 3.11
C LEU A 36 2.45 5.42 2.05
N LEU A 37 1.23 5.92 1.85
CA LEU A 37 0.93 7.01 0.92
C LEU A 37 0.48 8.24 1.70
N ARG A 38 1.08 9.40 1.39
CA ARG A 38 0.65 10.69 1.94
C ARG A 38 -0.23 11.41 0.94
N GLY A 39 -1.47 11.70 1.33
CA GLY A 39 -2.44 12.46 0.55
C GLY A 39 -3.02 13.65 1.31
N PRO A 40 -3.97 14.39 0.70
CA PRO A 40 -4.59 15.57 1.31
C PRO A 40 -5.33 15.28 2.62
N ALA A 41 -5.82 14.04 2.79
CA ALA A 41 -6.53 13.60 3.99
C ALA A 41 -5.62 13.02 5.08
N GLY A 42 -4.30 12.96 4.85
CA GLY A 42 -3.32 12.39 5.77
C GLY A 42 -2.58 11.19 5.19
N TRP A 43 -2.33 10.20 6.04
CA TRP A 43 -1.60 8.98 5.68
C TRP A 43 -2.56 7.81 5.48
N ALA A 44 -2.26 6.99 4.49
CA ALA A 44 -2.98 5.75 4.21
C ALA A 44 -2.00 4.61 3.93
N GLU A 45 -2.46 3.39 4.15
CA GLU A 45 -1.66 2.17 4.07
C GLU A 45 -2.18 1.27 2.94
N PHE A 46 -1.29 0.89 2.03
CA PHE A 46 -1.51 -0.15 1.03
C PHE A 46 -0.69 -1.39 1.38
N CYS A 47 -1.35 -2.38 1.99
CA CYS A 47 -0.73 -3.60 2.49
C CYS A 47 -1.51 -4.86 2.07
N PRO A 48 -1.66 -5.20 0.79
CA PRO A 48 -2.12 -6.55 0.43
C PRO A 48 -1.12 -7.61 0.97
N PHE A 49 -1.57 -8.85 1.13
CA PHE A 49 -0.65 -9.96 1.36
C PHE A 49 -0.01 -10.37 0.01
N PRO A 50 1.25 -10.85 -0.01
CA PRO A 50 1.96 -11.17 -1.27
C PRO A 50 1.26 -12.21 -2.15
N GLU A 51 0.43 -13.08 -1.58
CA GLU A 51 -0.35 -14.06 -2.34
C GLU A 51 -1.56 -13.48 -3.09
N TYR A 52 -1.94 -12.21 -2.84
CA TYR A 52 -3.05 -11.57 -3.54
C TYR A 52 -2.60 -11.03 -4.89
N ALA A 53 -3.24 -11.49 -5.96
CA ALA A 53 -3.03 -10.96 -7.30
C ALA A 53 -3.62 -9.54 -7.45
N ASP A 54 -3.23 -8.83 -8.52
CA ASP A 54 -3.57 -7.43 -8.77
C ASP A 54 -5.07 -7.12 -8.63
N ALA A 55 -5.94 -7.98 -9.14
CA ALA A 55 -7.40 -7.77 -9.08
C ALA A 55 -7.96 -7.83 -7.65
N GLU A 56 -7.31 -8.57 -6.75
CA GLU A 56 -7.66 -8.60 -5.34
C GLU A 56 -6.99 -7.45 -4.57
N ALA A 57 -5.72 -7.19 -4.85
CA ALA A 57 -4.96 -6.09 -4.27
C ALA A 57 -5.56 -4.71 -4.62
N SER A 58 -6.18 -4.54 -5.79
CA SER A 58 -6.78 -3.26 -6.19
C SER A 58 -7.85 -2.75 -5.23
N ARG A 59 -8.56 -3.65 -4.53
CA ARG A 59 -9.53 -3.28 -3.49
C ARG A 59 -8.85 -2.65 -2.27
N TRP A 60 -7.64 -3.07 -1.95
CA TRP A 60 -6.83 -2.47 -0.89
C TRP A 60 -6.37 -1.07 -1.30
N LEU A 61 -5.94 -0.91 -2.55
CA LEU A 61 -5.54 0.39 -3.09
C LEU A 61 -6.71 1.38 -3.13
N ALA A 62 -7.92 0.92 -3.45
CA ALA A 62 -9.11 1.77 -3.44
C ALA A 62 -9.57 2.20 -2.03
N ALA A 63 -9.09 1.52 -0.98
CA ALA A 63 -9.34 1.87 0.41
C ALA A 63 -8.27 2.81 1.00
N THR A 64 -7.22 3.11 0.22
CA THR A 64 -6.11 4.00 0.57
C THR A 64 -6.49 5.44 0.26
#